data_AF-A0A7I8C350-F1
#
_entry.id   AF-A0A7I8C350-F1
#
_cell.length_a   1.000
_cell.length_b   1.000
_cell.length_c   1.000
_cell.angle_alpha   90.00
_cell.angle_beta   90.00
_cell.angle_gamma   90.00
#
_symmetry.space_group_name_H-M   'P 1'
#
loop_
_entity.id
_entity.type
_entity.pdbx_description
1 polymer ?
#
loop_
_entity_poly.entity_id
_entity_poly.type
_entity_poly.pdbx_seq_one_letter_code
_entity_poly.pdbx_strand_id
1 'polypeptide(L)' 'MIATKHAVPPFPPQQQANVPGLTAPMNPQPDDGEESYVGHGQLAGNAAIITGGDSGIGSAVAIAFAREGADMLVS' A
#
# COMPACT_ATOMS: atom_id res chain seq x y z
N MET A 1 -23.27 15.72 4.63
CA MET A 1 -22.34 14.87 3.87
C MET A 1 -21.16 14.58 4.78
N ILE A 2 -21.05 13.38 5.33
CA ILE A 2 -19.89 13.01 6.15
C ILE A 2 -18.79 12.66 5.15
N ALA A 3 -17.78 13.52 5.01
CA ALA A 3 -16.60 13.19 4.22
C ALA A 3 -15.83 12.09 4.96
N THR A 4 -15.80 10.89 4.40
CA THR A 4 -14.98 9.78 4.91
C THR A 4 -13.57 9.91 4.38
N LYS A 5 -12.57 9.53 5.19
CA LYS A 5 -11.14 9.59 4.82
C LYS A 5 -10.81 8.72 3.60
N HIS A 6 -11.55 7.63 3.39
CA HIS A 6 -11.36 6.69 2.28
C HIS A 6 -12.66 6.49 1.49
N ALA A 7 -12.53 5.86 0.33
CA ALA A 7 -13.65 5.56 -0.55
C ALA A 7 -14.68 4.64 0.12
N VAL A 8 -15.95 4.90 -0.17
CA VAL A 8 -17.10 4.19 0.41
C VAL A 8 -17.89 3.57 -0.74
N PRO A 9 -18.41 2.34 -0.57
CA PRO A 9 -19.23 1.68 -1.58
C PRO A 9 -20.51 2.48 -1.92
N PRO A 10 -21.12 2.24 -3.10
CA PRO A 10 -20.78 1.16 -4.04
C PRO A 10 -19.59 1.49 -4.95
N PHE A 11 -18.79 0.47 -5.26
CA PHE A 11 -17.71 0.54 -6.25
C PHE A 11 -18.20 0.04 -7.62
N PRO A 12 -17.62 0.53 -8.74
CA PRO A 12 -17.94 -0.01 -10.05
C PRO A 12 -17.60 -1.52 -10.12
N PRO A 13 -18.44 -2.33 -10.79
CA PRO A 13 -18.09 -3.72 -11.09
C PRO A 13 -16.75 -3.77 -11.83
N GLN A 14 -15.79 -4.48 -11.27
CA GLN A 14 -14.44 -4.61 -11.83
C GLN A 14 -13.93 -6.01 -11.53
N GLN A 15 -13.36 -6.65 -12.54
CA GLN A 15 -12.72 -7.97 -12.42
C GLN A 15 -11.51 -7.98 -13.35
N GLN A 16 -10.44 -8.61 -12.88
CA GLN A 16 -9.24 -8.78 -13.68
C GLN A 16 -9.16 -10.23 -14.19
N ALA A 17 -8.74 -10.40 -15.44
CA ALA A 17 -8.72 -11.71 -16.09
C ALA A 17 -7.61 -12.63 -15.54
N ASN A 18 -6.53 -12.05 -15.03
CA ASN A 18 -5.34 -12.77 -14.59
C ASN A 18 -5.08 -12.58 -13.10
N VAL A 19 -4.42 -13.57 -12.51
CA VAL A 19 -3.83 -13.50 -11.17
C VAL A 19 -2.29 -13.66 -11.28
N PRO A 20 -1.49 -12.92 -10.50
CA PRO A 20 -1.90 -11.86 -9.57
C PRO A 20 -2.51 -10.66 -10.31
N GLY A 21 -3.53 -10.03 -9.70
CA GLY A 21 -4.12 -8.81 -10.22
C GLY A 21 -3.18 -7.60 -10.04
N LEU A 22 -3.48 -6.50 -10.72
CA LEU A 22 -2.71 -5.26 -10.65
C LEU A 22 -3.51 -4.16 -9.94
N THR A 23 -2.82 -3.32 -9.17
CA THR A 23 -3.43 -2.16 -8.49
C THR A 23 -3.83 -1.06 -9.47
N ALA A 24 -2.98 -0.76 -10.46
CA ALA A 24 -3.18 0.34 -11.42
C ALA A 24 -4.56 0.37 -12.13
N PRO A 25 -5.16 -0.77 -12.55
CA PRO A 25 -6.49 -0.76 -13.17
C PRO A 25 -7.68 -0.67 -12.19
N MET A 26 -7.45 -0.65 -10.88
CA MET A 26 -8.55 -0.60 -9.89
C MET A 26 -9.21 0.78 -9.84
N ASN A 27 -10.52 0.80 -9.58
CA ASN A 27 -11.29 2.03 -9.39
C ASN A 27 -12.22 1.91 -8.16
N PRO A 28 -11.99 2.66 -7.07
CA PRO A 28 -10.92 3.64 -6.90
C PRO A 28 -9.54 2.97 -6.84
N GLN A 29 -8.50 3.75 -7.13
CA GLN A 29 -7.13 3.34 -6.87
C GLN A 29 -6.94 3.21 -5.35
N PRO A 30 -6.36 2.10 -4.86
CA PRO A 30 -5.96 1.97 -3.46
C PRO A 30 -5.02 3.09 -3.01
N ASP A 31 -5.18 3.49 -1.76
CA ASP A 31 -4.25 4.37 -1.03
C ASP A 31 -3.48 3.47 -0.07
N ASP A 32 -2.23 3.18 -0.42
CA ASP A 32 -1.31 2.36 0.38
C ASP A 32 -0.55 3.24 1.41
N GLY A 33 -0.92 4.51 1.54
CA GLY A 33 -0.28 5.47 2.43
C GLY A 33 0.82 6.29 1.76
N GLU A 34 0.91 6.30 0.42
CA GLU A 34 1.91 7.00 -0.39
C GLU A 34 2.03 8.49 -0.04
N GLU A 35 0.95 9.11 0.42
CA GLU A 35 0.96 10.52 0.83
C GLU A 35 0.71 10.72 2.33
N SER A 36 0.08 9.74 3.00
CA SER A 36 -0.48 9.95 4.34
C SER A 36 0.38 9.43 5.49
N TYR A 37 1.23 8.43 5.27
CA TYR A 37 2.06 7.87 6.34
C TYR A 37 3.30 8.73 6.62
N VAL A 38 3.57 9.10 7.87
CA VAL A 38 4.77 9.85 8.25
C VAL A 38 5.60 8.99 9.19
N GLY A 39 6.85 8.71 8.82
CA GLY A 39 7.77 7.93 9.65
C GLY A 39 8.40 8.75 10.77
N HIS A 40 8.81 8.08 11.84
CA HIS A 40 9.41 8.67 13.03
C HIS A 40 10.76 8.02 13.40
N GLY A 41 11.31 7.19 12.50
CA GLY A 41 12.62 6.53 12.68
C GLY A 41 12.57 5.28 13.54
N GLN A 42 11.40 4.67 13.74
CA GLN A 42 11.22 3.52 14.62
C GLN A 42 11.94 2.26 14.16
N LEU A 43 12.29 2.19 12.87
CA LEU A 43 12.96 1.04 12.26
C LEU A 43 14.35 1.39 11.70
N ALA A 44 14.90 2.54 12.10
CA ALA A 44 16.22 2.97 11.65
C ALA A 44 17.29 1.91 11.96
N GLY A 45 18.03 1.49 10.92
CA GLY A 45 19.11 0.50 11.02
C GLY A 45 18.65 -0.96 10.98
N ASN A 46 17.35 -1.22 10.82
CA ASN A 46 16.83 -2.56 10.59
C ASN A 46 16.80 -2.90 9.09
N ALA A 47 16.84 -4.20 8.79
CA ALA A 47 16.64 -4.73 7.44
C ALA A 47 15.38 -5.63 7.40
N ALA A 48 14.58 -5.49 6.33
CA ALA A 48 13.34 -6.25 6.15
C ALA A 48 13.26 -6.95 4.78
N ILE A 49 12.64 -8.13 4.75
CA ILE A 49 12.21 -8.81 3.51
C ILE A 49 10.68 -8.83 3.51
N ILE A 50 10.07 -8.25 2.48
CA ILE A 50 8.62 -8.13 2.33
C ILE A 50 8.21 -8.86 1.05
N THR A 51 7.42 -9.93 1.18
CA THR A 51 6.85 -10.66 0.04
C THR A 51 5.43 -10.17 -0.26
N GLY A 52 5.07 -10.05 -1.53
CA GLY A 52 3.84 -9.39 -1.98
C GLY A 52 3.85 -7.88 -1.73
N GLY A 53 5.03 -7.26 -1.72
CA GLY A 53 5.17 -5.83 -1.40
C GLY A 53 4.96 -4.91 -2.60
N ASP A 54 4.56 -5.45 -3.74
CA ASP A 54 4.24 -4.72 -4.97
C ASP A 54 2.87 -4.04 -4.94
N SER A 55 1.94 -4.52 -4.10
CA SER A 55 0.55 -4.05 -4.08
C SER A 55 -0.14 -4.20 -2.72
N GLY A 56 -1.16 -3.37 -2.49
CA GLY A 56 -2.08 -3.49 -1.36
C GLY A 56 -1.37 -3.44 0.00
N ILE A 57 -1.72 -4.36 0.90
CA ILE A 57 -1.20 -4.33 2.28
C ILE A 57 0.34 -4.46 2.30
N GLY A 58 0.93 -5.28 1.42
CA GLY A 58 2.38 -5.42 1.38
C GLY A 58 3.06 -4.13 0.92
N SER A 59 2.52 -3.45 -0.09
CA SER A 59 2.96 -2.12 -0.53
C SER A 59 2.86 -1.09 0.60
N ALA A 60 1.72 -1.07 1.31
CA ALA A 60 1.53 -0.16 2.45
C ALA A 60 2.54 -0.39 3.58
N VAL A 61 2.85 -1.66 3.88
CA VAL A 61 3.89 -2.03 4.85
C VAL A 61 5.27 -1.60 4.37
N ALA A 62 5.60 -1.80 3.09
CA ALA A 62 6.88 -1.40 2.51
C ALA A 62 7.08 0.13 2.58
N ILE A 63 6.05 0.91 2.24
CA ILE A 63 6.07 2.38 2.36
C ILE A 63 6.32 2.80 3.81
N ALA A 64 5.59 2.21 4.77
CA ALA A 64 5.76 2.52 6.18
C ALA A 64 7.17 2.16 6.68
N PHE A 65 7.69 0.99 6.31
CA PHE A 65 9.02 0.53 6.72
C PHE A 65 10.13 1.42 6.17
N ALA A 66 10.06 1.76 4.88
CA ALA A 66 11.01 2.68 4.27
C ALA A 66 10.98 4.05 4.96
N ARG A 67 9.79 4.58 5.27
CA ARG A 67 9.65 5.85 5.99
C ARG A 67 10.14 5.80 7.43
N GLU A 68 10.02 4.66 8.09
CA GLU A 68 10.57 4.44 9.43
C GLU A 68 12.09 4.17 9.43
N GLY A 69 12.74 4.15 8.26
CA GLY A 69 14.19 4.12 8.10
C GLY A 69 14.79 2.72 7.96
N ALA A 70 14.00 1.71 7.62
CA ALA A 70 14.51 0.37 7.34
C ALA A 70 15.08 0.25 5.92
N ASP A 71 16.18 -0.50 5.77
CA ASP A 71 16.58 -1.05 4.47
C ASP A 71 15.64 -2.21 4.12
N MET A 72 15.25 -2.35 2.85
CA MET A 72 14.26 -3.37 2.48
C MET A 72 14.52 -4.05 1.13
N LEU A 73 14.16 -5.32 1.08
CA LEU A 73 13.96 -6.10 -0.14
C LEU A 73 12.48 -6.42 -0.29
N VAL A 74 11.95 -6.16 -1.49
CA VAL A 74 10.55 -6.44 -1.84
C VAL A 74 10.51 -7.49 -2.96
N SER A 75 9.60 -8.46 -2.84
CA SER A 75 9.30 -9.48 -3.86
C SER A 75 7.80 -9.60 -4.08
#